data_AF-A0A957AIX9-F1
#
_entry.id   AF-A0A957AIX9-F1
#
_cell.length_a   1.000
_cell.length_b   1.000
_cell.length_c   1.000
_cell.angle_alpha   90.00
_cell.angle_beta   90.00
_cell.angle_gamma   90.00
#
_symmetry.space_group_name_H-M   'P 1'
#
loop_
_entity.id
_entity.type
_entity.pdbx_description
1 polymer ?
#
loop_
_entity_poly.entity_id
_entity_poly.type
_entity_poly.pdbx_seq_one_letter_code
_entity_poly.pdbx_strand_id
1 'polypeptide(L)'
;ITKTFASLAGLVFILLLISQFIGLFNWSNLPNIIAGAMAQALESASVPPIVLLIGMILAICVLDIIIPGSLPKWAIFAPIFVPLFMRLGIAPQTVLAAYRLGDSPMNVITPLMVYLPFIVIVAQRYDKSVGVGTIISLMIPYTFIVLVTWTIFFVIWWALGIPVGPGYPVAMP
;
A
#
# COMPACT_ATOMS: atom_id res chain seq x y z
N ILE A 1 -17.75 -22.98 12.51
CA ILE A 1 -16.42 -23.44 12.02
C ILE A 1 -16.44 -23.70 10.52
N THR A 2 -17.22 -24.64 9.99
CA THR A 2 -17.24 -24.98 8.55
C THR A 2 -17.59 -23.80 7.64
N LYS A 3 -18.59 -22.98 7.99
CA LYS A 3 -18.94 -21.76 7.24
C LYS A 3 -17.80 -20.73 7.21
N THR A 4 -17.05 -20.60 8.31
CA THR A 4 -15.90 -19.69 8.43
C THR A 4 -14.75 -20.14 7.53
N PHE A 5 -14.42 -21.43 7.51
CA PHE A 5 -13.40 -21.97 6.61
C PHE A 5 -13.84 -21.89 5.14
N ALA A 6 -15.12 -22.14 4.85
CA ALA A 6 -15.66 -21.99 3.50
C ALA A 6 -15.56 -20.53 3.00
N SER A 7 -15.82 -19.52 3.85
CA SER A 7 -15.63 -18.12 3.47
C SER A 7 -14.17 -17.72 3.22
N LEU A 8 -13.20 -18.50 3.73
CA LEU A 8 -11.77 -18.27 3.51
C LEU A 8 -11.23 -19.00 2.26
N ALA A 9 -12.02 -19.88 1.62
CA ALA A 9 -11.54 -20.68 0.48
C ALA A 9 -10.97 -19.81 -0.65
N GLY A 10 -11.62 -18.68 -0.96
CA GLY A 10 -11.13 -17.72 -1.96
C GLY A 10 -9.79 -17.07 -1.56
N LEU A 11 -9.63 -16.74 -0.27
CA LEU A 11 -8.37 -16.20 0.25
C LEU A 11 -7.25 -17.25 0.15
N VAL A 12 -7.51 -18.50 0.53
CA VAL A 12 -6.53 -19.60 0.45
C VAL A 12 -6.09 -19.82 -0.99
N PHE A 13 -7.03 -19.81 -1.94
CA PHE A 13 -6.71 -19.96 -3.37
C PHE A 13 -5.84 -18.82 -3.89
N ILE A 14 -6.16 -17.56 -3.55
CA ILE A 14 -5.34 -16.41 -3.93
C ILE A 14 -3.95 -16.48 -3.28
N LEU A 15 -3.85 -16.84 -2.00
CA LEU A 15 -2.57 -17.02 -1.31
C LEU A 15 -1.71 -18.10 -1.97
N LEU A 16 -2.32 -19.19 -2.45
CA LEU A 16 -1.62 -20.21 -3.21
C LEU A 16 -1.02 -19.64 -4.50
N LEU A 17 -1.81 -18.91 -5.29
CA LEU A 17 -1.33 -18.28 -6.54
C LEU A 17 -0.21 -17.26 -6.26
N ILE A 18 -0.38 -16.42 -5.25
CA ILE A 18 0.63 -15.47 -4.79
C ILE A 18 1.92 -16.20 -4.39
N SER A 19 1.81 -17.29 -3.63
CA SER A 19 2.98 -18.07 -3.22
C SER A 19 3.74 -18.66 -4.41
N GLN A 20 3.04 -19.14 -5.44
CA GLN A 20 3.68 -19.66 -6.65
C GLN A 20 4.37 -18.53 -7.44
N PHE A 21 3.71 -17.37 -7.57
CA PHE A 21 4.30 -16.19 -8.20
C PHE A 21 5.57 -15.75 -7.47
N ILE A 22 5.53 -15.56 -6.15
CA ILE A 22 6.69 -15.16 -5.35
C ILE A 22 7.80 -16.21 -5.46
N GLY A 23 7.46 -17.50 -5.44
CA GLY A 23 8.43 -18.59 -5.62
C GLY A 23 9.17 -18.52 -6.96
N LEU A 24 8.44 -18.40 -8.08
CA LEU A 24 9.04 -18.27 -9.42
C LEU A 24 9.80 -16.95 -9.60
N PHE A 25 9.28 -15.86 -9.03
CA PHE A 25 9.90 -14.54 -9.07
C PHE A 25 11.23 -14.54 -8.31
N ASN A 26 11.29 -15.16 -7.14
CA ASN A 26 12.52 -15.32 -6.37
C ASN A 26 13.51 -16.29 -7.06
N TRP A 27 13.02 -17.41 -7.60
CA TRP A 27 13.86 -18.37 -8.32
C TRP A 27 14.55 -17.76 -9.55
N SER A 28 13.83 -16.91 -10.29
CA SER A 28 14.37 -16.19 -11.46
C SER A 28 15.29 -15.02 -11.10
N ASN A 29 15.46 -14.69 -9.81
CA ASN A 29 16.26 -13.58 -9.32
C ASN A 29 15.86 -12.19 -9.87
N LEU A 30 14.70 -12.09 -10.52
CA LEU A 30 14.12 -10.85 -11.04
C LEU A 30 13.97 -9.74 -9.98
N PRO A 31 13.53 -10.00 -8.74
CA PRO A 31 13.41 -8.92 -7.76
C PRO A 31 14.75 -8.23 -7.48
N ASN A 32 15.85 -8.98 -7.39
CA ASN A 32 17.17 -8.39 -7.17
C ASN A 32 17.68 -7.61 -8.37
N ILE A 33 17.39 -8.06 -9.59
CA ILE A 33 17.76 -7.33 -10.82
C ILE A 33 16.98 -6.03 -10.93
N ILE A 34 15.66 -6.06 -10.73
CA ILE A 34 14.79 -4.88 -10.80
C ILE A 34 15.15 -3.91 -9.67
N ALA A 35 15.26 -4.38 -8.43
CA ALA A 35 15.68 -3.56 -7.30
C ALA A 35 17.08 -2.99 -7.51
N GLY A 36 18.01 -3.74 -8.11
CA GLY A 36 19.35 -3.26 -8.43
C GLY A 36 19.35 -2.14 -9.47
N ALA A 37 18.58 -2.29 -10.55
CA ALA A 37 18.45 -1.26 -11.58
C ALA A 37 17.76 0.01 -11.03
N MET A 38 16.70 -0.15 -10.24
CA MET A 38 16.03 0.97 -9.57
C MET A 38 16.95 1.65 -8.55
N ALA A 39 17.70 0.88 -7.76
CA ALA A 39 18.65 1.43 -6.79
C ALA A 39 19.72 2.27 -7.50
N GLN A 40 20.32 1.78 -8.58
CA GLN A 40 21.32 2.55 -9.34
C GLN A 40 20.74 3.83 -9.93
N ALA A 41 19.52 3.79 -10.46
CA ALA A 41 18.84 4.98 -10.97
C ALA A 41 18.55 6.02 -9.86
N LEU A 42 18.24 5.57 -8.65
CA LEU A 42 17.93 6.44 -7.52
C LEU A 42 19.18 6.95 -6.79
N GLU A 43 20.24 6.12 -6.68
CA GLU A 43 21.54 6.47 -6.12
C GLU A 43 22.27 7.49 -7.00
N SER A 44 22.24 7.32 -8.33
CA SER A 44 22.82 8.30 -9.26
C SER A 44 22.14 9.67 -9.21
N ALA A 45 20.86 9.70 -8.82
CA ALA A 45 20.11 10.93 -8.57
C ALA A 45 20.32 11.50 -7.15
N SER A 46 21.10 10.85 -6.28
CA SER A 46 21.39 11.26 -4.89
C SER A 46 20.13 11.59 -4.07
N VAL A 47 19.04 10.85 -4.30
CA VAL A 47 17.74 11.15 -3.70
C VAL A 47 17.72 10.72 -2.22
N PRO A 48 17.33 11.61 -1.28
CA PRO A 48 17.20 11.24 0.13
C PRO A 48 16.20 10.10 0.34
N PRO A 49 16.48 9.13 1.24
CA PRO A 49 15.60 7.98 1.49
C PRO A 49 14.16 8.35 1.85
N ILE A 50 13.95 9.48 2.54
CA ILE A 50 12.63 9.99 2.89
C ILE A 50 11.81 10.43 1.67
N VAL A 51 12.46 11.02 0.67
CA VAL A 51 11.81 11.45 -0.58
C VAL A 51 11.36 10.22 -1.37
N LEU A 52 12.14 9.13 -1.32
CA LEU A 52 11.77 7.86 -1.95
C LEU A 52 10.57 7.19 -1.26
N LEU A 53 10.49 7.26 0.07
CA LEU A 53 9.32 6.76 0.82
C LEU A 53 8.05 7.55 0.46
N ILE A 54 8.14 8.89 0.37
CA ILE A 54 7.01 9.72 -0.08
C ILE A 54 6.64 9.41 -1.53
N GLY A 55 7.62 9.26 -2.42
CA GLY A 55 7.39 8.84 -3.81
C GLY A 55 6.68 7.50 -3.91
N MET A 56 7.05 6.53 -3.05
CA MET A 56 6.38 5.24 -2.96
C MET A 56 4.92 5.38 -2.49
N ILE A 57 4.65 6.20 -1.45
CA ILE A 57 3.29 6.49 -0.97
C ILE A 57 2.43 7.00 -2.14
N LEU A 58 2.93 7.98 -2.89
CA LEU A 58 2.22 8.55 -4.03
C LEU A 58 1.99 7.53 -5.16
N ALA A 59 3.00 6.69 -5.47
CA ALA A 59 2.85 5.63 -6.47
C ALA A 59 1.77 4.62 -6.08
N ILE A 60 1.72 4.23 -4.79
CA ILE A 60 0.70 3.32 -4.26
C ILE A 60 -0.68 3.96 -4.33
N CYS A 61 -0.80 5.26 -4.04
CA CYS A 61 -2.06 5.97 -4.16
C CYS A 61 -2.64 5.90 -5.58
N VAL A 62 -1.80 6.09 -6.61
CA VAL A 62 -2.25 5.98 -8.02
C VAL A 62 -2.67 4.55 -8.34
N LEU A 63 -1.90 3.56 -7.88
CA LEU A 63 -2.19 2.15 -8.13
C LEU A 63 -3.43 1.64 -7.41
N ASP A 64 -3.79 2.23 -6.26
CA ASP A 64 -4.96 1.82 -5.49
C ASP A 64 -6.29 2.09 -6.20
N ILE A 65 -6.31 3.07 -7.11
CA ILE A 65 -7.46 3.32 -7.99
C ILE A 65 -7.72 2.11 -8.89
N ILE A 66 -6.67 1.39 -9.30
CA ILE A 66 -6.75 0.26 -10.24
C ILE A 66 -6.88 -1.07 -9.48
N ILE A 67 -6.14 -1.24 -8.39
CA ILE A 67 -6.05 -2.48 -7.61
C ILE A 67 -6.44 -2.18 -6.16
N PRO A 68 -7.73 -2.31 -5.78
CA PRO A 68 -8.18 -2.06 -4.40
C PRO A 68 -7.68 -3.10 -3.38
N GLY A 69 -7.22 -4.26 -3.86
CA GLY A 69 -6.79 -5.34 -2.99
C GLY A 69 -5.47 -5.02 -2.28
N SER A 70 -5.53 -4.65 -1.00
CA SER A 70 -4.35 -4.39 -0.15
C SER A 70 -3.39 -5.58 -0.10
N LEU A 71 -3.89 -6.80 0.14
CA LEU A 71 -3.03 -7.98 0.27
C LEU A 71 -2.41 -8.42 -1.08
N PRO A 72 -3.17 -8.59 -2.18
CA PRO A 72 -2.58 -8.94 -3.47
C PRO A 72 -1.59 -7.89 -3.99
N LYS A 73 -1.88 -6.61 -3.79
CA LYS A 73 -0.97 -5.53 -4.20
C LYS A 73 0.33 -5.58 -3.40
N TRP A 74 0.26 -5.67 -2.06
CA TRP A 74 1.48 -5.80 -1.26
C TRP A 74 2.31 -7.02 -1.68
N ALA A 75 1.67 -8.15 -1.96
CA ALA A 75 2.38 -9.36 -2.36
C ALA A 75 3.18 -9.22 -3.67
N ILE A 76 2.74 -8.37 -4.59
CA ILE A 76 3.45 -8.06 -5.84
C ILE A 76 4.56 -7.03 -5.59
N PHE A 77 4.31 -6.05 -4.72
CA PHE A 77 5.23 -4.93 -4.47
C PHE A 77 6.37 -5.29 -3.52
N ALA A 78 6.09 -6.08 -2.48
CA ALA A 78 7.04 -6.40 -1.43
C ALA A 78 8.35 -7.01 -1.97
N PRO A 79 8.34 -7.99 -2.91
CA PRO A 79 9.57 -8.56 -3.44
C PRO A 79 10.48 -7.56 -4.17
N ILE A 80 9.94 -6.45 -4.68
CA ILE A 80 10.71 -5.43 -5.42
C ILE A 80 11.15 -4.30 -4.49
N PHE A 81 10.20 -3.72 -3.75
CA PHE A 81 10.45 -2.52 -2.95
C PHE A 81 11.15 -2.83 -1.63
N VAL A 82 10.89 -3.97 -0.99
CA VAL A 82 11.57 -4.31 0.26
C VAL A 82 13.08 -4.43 0.03
N PRO A 83 13.60 -5.25 -0.90
CA PRO A 83 15.04 -5.33 -1.15
C PRO A 83 15.67 -4.00 -1.57
N LEU A 84 14.96 -3.19 -2.38
CA LEU A 84 15.39 -1.86 -2.81
C LEU A 84 15.64 -0.96 -1.59
N PHE A 85 14.66 -0.83 -0.69
CA PHE A 85 14.78 0.03 0.48
C PHE A 85 15.75 -0.50 1.53
N MET A 86 15.89 -1.82 1.65
CA MET A 86 16.91 -2.43 2.51
C MET A 86 18.33 -2.04 2.05
N ARG A 87 18.59 -1.99 0.74
CA ARG A 87 19.87 -1.49 0.20
C ARG A 87 20.14 -0.04 0.53
N LEU A 88 19.09 0.76 0.63
CA LEU A 88 19.15 2.18 1.00
C LEU A 88 19.17 2.41 2.53
N GLY A 89 19.34 1.35 3.33
CA GLY A 89 19.41 1.43 4.79
C GLY A 89 18.05 1.60 5.51
N ILE A 90 16.93 1.45 4.79
CA ILE A 90 15.59 1.53 5.37
C ILE A 90 15.10 0.14 5.76
N ALA A 91 14.61 0.00 6.99
CA ALA A 91 14.10 -1.28 7.47
C ALA A 91 12.76 -1.68 6.80
N PRO A 92 12.50 -2.99 6.57
CA PRO A 92 11.30 -3.48 5.88
C PRO A 92 9.98 -3.03 6.53
N GLN A 93 9.94 -2.94 7.86
CA GLN A 93 8.77 -2.44 8.60
C GLN A 93 8.38 -1.02 8.21
N THR A 94 9.35 -0.17 7.91
CA THR A 94 9.14 1.23 7.52
C THR A 94 8.55 1.29 6.10
N VAL A 95 9.00 0.40 5.22
CA VAL A 95 8.43 0.22 3.87
C VAL A 95 6.98 -0.27 3.95
N LEU A 96 6.70 -1.25 4.81
CA LEU A 96 5.34 -1.74 5.03
C LEU A 96 4.43 -0.65 5.61
N ALA A 97 4.92 0.16 6.55
CA ALA A 97 4.18 1.27 7.12
C ALA A 97 3.83 2.33 6.07
N ALA A 98 4.82 2.74 5.26
CA ALA A 98 4.60 3.64 4.14
C ALA A 98 3.62 3.05 3.11
N TYR A 99 3.69 1.74 2.86
CA TYR A 99 2.74 1.08 1.98
C TYR A 99 1.30 1.16 2.49
N ARG A 100 1.08 0.84 3.76
CA ARG A 100 -0.25 0.89 4.41
C ARG A 100 -0.84 2.30 4.42
N LEU A 101 0.04 3.29 4.58
CA LEU A 101 -0.34 4.70 4.56
C LEU A 101 -0.83 5.14 3.19
N GLY A 102 -0.15 4.72 2.11
CA GLY A 102 -0.58 5.04 0.74
C GLY A 102 -1.85 4.28 0.30
N ASP A 103 -2.02 3.05 0.79
CA ASP A 103 -3.13 2.16 0.43
C ASP A 103 -4.47 2.57 1.08
N SER A 104 -4.47 3.02 2.34
CA SER A 104 -5.75 3.19 3.06
C SER A 104 -6.62 4.36 2.59
N PRO A 105 -6.09 5.59 2.34
CA PRO A 105 -6.91 6.74 2.00
C PRO A 105 -7.62 6.62 0.64
N MET A 106 -7.00 5.89 -0.29
CA MET A 106 -7.50 5.76 -1.67
C MET A 106 -8.64 4.74 -1.80
N ASN A 107 -8.73 3.77 -0.87
CA ASN A 107 -9.82 2.79 -0.81
C ASN A 107 -11.22 3.43 -0.68
N VAL A 108 -11.31 4.67 -0.20
CA VAL A 108 -12.58 5.39 -0.03
C VAL A 108 -13.07 6.01 -1.33
N ILE A 109 -12.16 6.39 -2.24
CA ILE A 109 -12.50 7.02 -3.51
C ILE A 109 -12.51 6.04 -4.68
N THR A 110 -11.96 4.83 -4.51
CA THR A 110 -11.89 3.86 -5.60
C THR A 110 -13.29 3.30 -5.93
N PRO A 111 -13.77 3.46 -7.17
CA PRO A 111 -15.09 2.95 -7.58
C PRO A 111 -15.13 1.41 -7.60
N LEU A 112 -13.97 0.77 -7.58
CA LEU A 112 -13.78 -0.67 -7.59
C LEU A 112 -13.87 -1.30 -6.18
N MET A 113 -14.10 -0.48 -5.14
CA MET A 113 -14.26 -0.96 -3.77
C MET A 113 -15.52 -1.81 -3.64
N VAL A 114 -15.38 -3.05 -3.15
CA VAL A 114 -16.48 -4.03 -3.07
C VAL A 114 -17.65 -3.54 -2.20
N TYR A 115 -17.38 -2.65 -1.23
CA TYR A 115 -18.41 -2.10 -0.33
C TYR A 115 -19.12 -0.86 -0.89
N LEU A 116 -18.65 -0.28 -2.00
CA LEU A 116 -19.20 0.97 -2.52
C LEU A 116 -20.71 0.87 -2.89
N PRO A 117 -21.22 -0.20 -3.52
CA PRO A 117 -22.65 -0.35 -3.76
C PRO A 117 -23.48 -0.34 -2.47
N PHE A 118 -22.98 -0.97 -1.41
CA PHE A 118 -23.65 -0.99 -0.10
C PHE A 118 -23.69 0.42 0.52
N ILE A 119 -22.58 1.18 0.45
CA ILE A 119 -22.52 2.56 0.92
C ILE A 119 -23.55 3.43 0.20
N VAL A 120 -23.64 3.31 -1.13
CA VAL A 120 -24.62 4.05 -1.94
C VAL A 120 -26.05 3.70 -1.53
N ILE A 121 -26.38 2.42 -1.33
CA ILE A 121 -27.72 1.99 -0.89
C ILE A 121 -28.09 2.60 0.47
N VAL A 122 -27.13 2.65 1.40
CA VAL A 122 -27.35 3.26 2.72
C VAL A 122 -27.55 4.77 2.60
N ALA A 123 -26.74 5.45 1.79
CA ALA A 123 -26.87 6.89 1.56
C ALA A 123 -28.19 7.26 0.88
N GLN A 124 -28.67 6.43 -0.06
CA GLN A 124 -29.95 6.59 -0.75
C GLN A 124 -31.17 6.52 0.17
N ARG A 125 -31.03 5.97 1.40
CA ARG A 125 -32.09 6.03 2.42
C ARG A 125 -32.32 7.43 2.96
N TYR A 126 -31.29 8.28 2.95
CA TYR A 126 -31.33 9.65 3.44
C TYR A 126 -31.52 10.65 2.31
N ASP A 127 -30.89 10.41 1.16
CA ASP A 127 -31.02 11.24 -0.04
C ASP A 127 -31.05 10.38 -1.30
N LYS A 128 -32.22 10.33 -1.95
CA LYS A 128 -32.47 9.52 -3.15
C LYS A 128 -31.68 9.96 -4.38
N SER A 129 -31.13 11.17 -4.38
CA SER A 129 -30.32 11.70 -5.50
C SER A 129 -28.86 11.24 -5.45
N VAL A 130 -28.44 10.59 -4.37
CA VAL A 130 -27.06 10.13 -4.19
C VAL A 130 -26.75 8.97 -5.13
N GLY A 131 -25.70 9.15 -5.93
CA GLY A 131 -25.09 8.11 -6.75
C GLY A 131 -23.63 7.86 -6.38
N VAL A 132 -22.99 6.97 -7.13
CA VAL A 132 -21.55 6.64 -6.97
C VAL A 132 -20.68 7.89 -7.05
N GLY A 133 -20.92 8.74 -8.05
CA GLY A 133 -20.16 9.98 -8.24
C GLY A 133 -20.33 10.98 -7.10
N THR A 134 -21.51 11.05 -6.49
CA THR A 134 -21.79 11.93 -5.34
C THR A 134 -20.98 11.51 -4.12
N ILE A 135 -20.92 10.20 -3.84
CA ILE A 135 -20.12 9.65 -2.73
C ILE A 135 -18.63 9.88 -2.97
N ILE A 136 -18.13 9.55 -4.16
CA ILE A 136 -16.70 9.74 -4.48
C ILE A 136 -16.33 11.22 -4.36
N SER A 137 -17.12 12.12 -4.94
CA SER A 137 -16.86 13.56 -4.90
C SER A 137 -16.87 14.12 -3.47
N LEU A 138 -17.77 13.62 -2.63
CA LEU A 138 -17.82 13.97 -1.22
C LEU A 138 -16.58 13.49 -0.46
N MET A 139 -16.02 12.33 -0.83
CA MET A 139 -14.89 11.70 -0.15
C MET A 139 -13.52 12.21 -0.62
N ILE A 140 -13.38 12.75 -1.83
CA ILE A 140 -12.13 13.35 -2.34
C ILE A 140 -11.46 14.31 -1.33
N PRO A 141 -12.15 15.33 -0.77
CA PRO A 141 -11.51 16.24 0.18
C PRO A 141 -11.04 15.52 1.46
N TYR A 142 -11.80 14.52 1.94
CA TYR A 142 -11.41 13.73 3.11
C TYR A 142 -10.16 12.90 2.82
N THR A 143 -10.12 12.20 1.68
CA THR A 143 -8.96 11.41 1.26
C THR A 143 -7.72 12.30 1.16
N PHE A 144 -7.83 13.49 0.60
CA PHE A 144 -6.71 14.42 0.50
C PHE A 144 -6.20 14.88 1.87
N ILE A 145 -7.11 15.31 2.76
CA ILE A 145 -6.76 15.75 4.12
C ILE A 145 -6.10 14.61 4.90
N VAL A 146 -6.66 13.40 4.85
CA VAL A 146 -6.10 12.23 5.53
C VAL A 146 -4.74 11.90 4.95
N LEU A 147 -4.58 11.84 3.63
CA LEU A 147 -3.32 11.52 2.97
C LEU A 147 -2.20 12.49 3.38
N VAL A 148 -2.47 13.79 3.35
CA VAL A 148 -1.49 14.82 3.74
C VAL A 148 -1.16 14.72 5.23
N THR A 149 -2.17 14.64 6.09
CA THR A 149 -1.99 14.56 7.54
C THR A 149 -1.18 13.31 7.93
N TRP A 150 -1.50 12.16 7.35
CA TRP A 150 -0.77 10.93 7.62
C TRP A 150 0.64 10.96 7.05
N THR A 151 0.84 11.48 5.84
CA THR A 151 2.18 11.61 5.26
C THR A 151 3.07 12.48 6.15
N ILE A 152 2.56 13.62 6.63
CA ILE A 152 3.27 14.48 7.60
C ILE A 152 3.58 13.71 8.88
N PHE A 153 2.59 13.00 9.44
CA PHE A 153 2.77 12.19 10.64
C PHE A 153 3.86 11.13 10.46
N PHE A 154 3.87 10.43 9.32
CA PHE A 154 4.88 9.43 8.99
C PHE A 154 6.28 10.05 8.86
N VAL A 155 6.40 11.20 8.21
CA VAL A 155 7.69 11.91 8.08
C VAL A 155 8.22 12.35 9.44
N ILE A 156 7.37 12.91 10.30
CA ILE A 156 7.74 13.29 11.68
C ILE A 156 8.16 12.05 12.47
N TRP A 157 7.40 10.96 12.40
CA TRP A 157 7.72 9.71 13.09
C TRP A 157 9.06 9.13 12.64
N TRP A 158 9.32 9.16 11.33
CA TRP A 158 10.57 8.71 10.74
C TRP A 158 11.75 9.59 11.18
N ALA A 159 11.57 10.91 11.18
CA ALA A 159 12.60 11.87 11.59
C ALA A 159 12.93 11.78 13.09
N LEU A 160 11.95 11.45 13.93
CA LEU A 160 12.16 11.20 15.36
C LEU A 160 12.81 9.83 15.64
N GLY A 161 12.93 8.96 14.63
CA GLY A 161 13.55 7.64 14.76
C GLY A 161 12.76 6.69 15.68
N ILE A 162 11.49 6.97 15.93
CA ILE A 162 10.67 6.19 16.88
C ILE A 162 10.42 4.80 16.26
N PRO A 163 10.79 3.70 16.93
CA PRO A 163 10.54 2.35 16.43
C PRO A 163 9.09 2.17 15.98
N VAL A 164 8.90 1.61 14.78
CA VAL A 164 7.57 1.37 14.19
C VAL A 164 6.81 0.31 15.01
N GLY A 165 7.54 -0.52 15.76
CA GLY A 165 7.00 -1.44 16.75
C GLY A 165 8.06 -1.85 17.77
N PRO A 166 7.67 -2.61 18.80
CA PRO A 166 8.61 -3.11 19.82
C PRO A 166 9.73 -3.93 19.17
N GLY A 167 10.97 -3.46 19.27
CA GLY A 167 12.14 -4.10 18.65
C GLY A 167 12.33 -3.83 17.15
N TYR A 168 11.55 -2.93 16.54
CA TYR A 168 11.61 -2.62 15.10
C TYR A 168 12.02 -1.16 14.85
N PRO A 169 13.33 -0.85 14.81
CA PRO A 169 13.82 0.51 14.54
C PRO A 169 13.47 0.96 13.11
N VAL A 170 13.42 2.28 12.89
CA VAL A 170 12.99 2.87 11.61
C VAL A 170 14.07 2.73 10.52
N ALA A 171 15.33 2.90 10.91
CA ALA A 171 16.51 2.71 10.08
C ALA A 171 17.20 1.40 10.46
N MET A 172 17.87 0.78 9.49
CA MET A 172 18.82 -0.29 9.79
C MET A 172 20.08 0.33 10.43
N PRO A 173 20.70 -0.35 11.41
CA PRO A 173 22.02 0.01 11.90
C PRO A 173 23.10 -0.11 10.81
#